data_AF-A0A3C0BPY2-F1
#
_entry.id   AF-A0A3C0BPY2-F1
#
_cell.length_a   1.000
_cell.length_b   1.000
_cell.length_c   1.000
_cell.angle_alpha   90.00
_cell.angle_beta   90.00
_cell.angle_gamma   90.00
#
_symmetry.space_group_name_H-M   'P 1'
#
loop_
_entity.id
_entity.type
_entity.pdbx_description
1 polymer ?
#
loop_
_entity_poly.entity_id
_entity_poly.type
_entity_poly.pdbx_seq_one_letter_code
_entity_poly.pdbx_strand_id
1 'polypeptide(L)'
;YEVGSCSAPLALSAESFCAKRIISGCTVIPLSYGDGLESALLSYCGIPAAHAERNGTVSGTAAEFALDITSGPVFLCGLDLNAPAGYQHAQPNCIEVRNSSFDNRTVPKEGRISASRFSSQSLSVYSGWFKSLPAEKTKRLFRLSDHFKFADTLGSVADTDFDFFADSADGRNVFPAFTDANIPPQAELLKSERQFFENNKSSNEWLHSVFPAEYLGFMRSAGGQDAEAKKNSLLKRNDVLLSHLERILYE
;
A
#
# COMPACT_ATOMS: atom_id res chain seq x y z
N TYR A 1 -0.22 -11.79 24.22
CA TYR A 1 0.38 -12.25 22.95
C TYR A 1 1.82 -11.82 22.95
N GLU A 2 2.73 -12.74 23.25
CA GLU A 2 4.17 -12.51 23.14
C GLU A 2 4.55 -12.28 21.68
N VAL A 3 5.46 -11.34 21.44
CA VAL A 3 5.91 -10.97 20.11
C VAL A 3 6.90 -12.03 19.66
N GLY A 4 6.43 -13.01 18.88
CA GLY A 4 7.33 -13.84 18.09
C GLY A 4 8.09 -12.94 17.11
N SER A 5 9.41 -13.13 17.00
CA SER A 5 10.21 -12.53 15.92
C SER A 5 9.55 -12.82 14.58
N CYS A 6 9.40 -11.79 13.76
CA CYS A 6 8.79 -11.91 12.44
C CYS A 6 9.74 -12.68 11.52
N SER A 7 9.35 -13.89 11.11
CA SER A 7 10.20 -14.76 10.29
C SER A 7 10.26 -14.35 8.82
N ALA A 8 9.38 -13.45 8.37
CA ALA A 8 9.28 -12.99 6.99
C ALA A 8 9.44 -11.46 6.89
N PRO A 9 10.21 -10.94 5.92
CA PRO A 9 10.27 -9.51 5.65
C PRO A 9 8.90 -8.93 5.26
N LEU A 10 8.70 -7.65 5.57
CA LEU A 10 7.50 -6.90 5.21
C LEU A 10 7.83 -5.87 4.13
N ALA A 11 7.27 -6.08 2.93
CA ALA A 11 7.29 -5.08 1.88
C ALA A 11 6.17 -4.05 2.13
N LEU A 12 6.54 -2.78 2.33
CA LEU A 12 5.60 -1.71 2.72
C LEU A 12 5.78 -0.47 1.85
N SER A 13 4.70 0.03 1.27
CA SER A 13 4.67 1.37 0.66
C SER A 13 4.46 2.46 1.72
N ALA A 14 4.77 3.71 1.39
CA ALA A 14 4.54 4.85 2.29
C ALA A 14 3.06 5.03 2.70
N GLU A 15 2.13 4.54 1.87
CA GLU A 15 0.69 4.59 2.12
C GLU A 15 0.18 3.40 2.97
N SER A 16 1.05 2.42 3.24
CA SER A 16 0.67 1.20 3.97
C SER A 16 0.52 1.48 5.46
N PHE A 17 -0.55 0.94 6.05
CA PHE A 17 -0.66 0.89 7.51
C PHE A 17 0.01 -0.38 8.04
N CYS A 18 0.98 -0.24 8.94
CA CYS A 18 1.53 -1.35 9.70
C CYS A 18 1.71 -0.94 11.16
N ALA A 19 1.31 -1.81 12.09
CA ALA A 19 1.38 -1.50 13.51
C ALA A 19 2.84 -1.44 13.97
N LYS A 20 3.20 -0.43 14.78
CA LYS A 20 4.57 -0.24 15.33
C LYS A 20 5.15 -1.53 15.92
N ARG A 21 4.34 -2.30 16.65
CA ARG A 21 4.74 -3.58 17.26
C ARG A 21 5.18 -4.64 16.25
N ILE A 22 4.62 -4.62 15.04
CA ILE A 22 4.97 -5.53 13.95
C ILE A 22 6.26 -5.04 13.28
N ILE A 23 6.28 -3.76 12.88
CA ILE A 23 7.45 -3.13 12.24
C ILE A 23 8.72 -3.30 13.08
N SER A 24 8.63 -3.15 14.40
CA SER A 24 9.80 -3.21 15.29
C SER A 24 10.47 -4.60 15.35
N GLY A 25 9.79 -5.65 14.88
CA GLY A 25 10.28 -7.02 14.92
C GLY A 25 10.46 -7.68 13.54
N CYS A 26 10.23 -6.95 12.44
CA CYS A 26 10.36 -7.44 11.07
C CYS A 26 11.38 -6.60 10.29
N THR A 27 12.13 -7.23 9.39
CA THR A 27 12.82 -6.50 8.31
C THR A 27 11.78 -5.82 7.43
N VAL A 28 11.94 -4.52 7.17
CA VAL A 28 11.07 -3.75 6.28
C VAL A 28 11.76 -3.52 4.95
N ILE A 29 11.07 -3.84 3.87
CA ILE A 29 11.48 -3.53 2.50
C ILE A 29 10.61 -2.36 2.03
N PRO A 30 11.15 -1.14 1.90
CA PRO A 30 10.39 -0.02 1.37
C PRO A 30 9.98 -0.30 -0.08
N LEU A 31 8.69 -0.12 -0.38
CA LEU A 31 8.19 -0.13 -1.76
C LEU A 31 8.15 1.30 -2.29
N SER A 32 8.68 1.49 -3.49
CA SER A 32 8.65 2.76 -4.22
C SER A 32 7.96 2.58 -5.56
N TYR A 33 7.04 3.49 -5.87
CA TYR A 33 6.40 3.54 -7.17
C TYR A 33 7.20 4.34 -8.21
N GLY A 34 8.37 4.87 -7.83
CA GLY A 34 9.24 5.66 -8.72
C GLY A 34 8.86 7.12 -8.88
N ASP A 35 7.80 7.57 -8.21
CA ASP A 35 7.32 8.95 -8.22
C ASP A 35 7.02 9.45 -6.79
N GLY A 36 6.66 10.73 -6.70
CA GLY A 36 6.21 11.34 -5.46
C GLY A 36 7.30 11.62 -4.43
N LEU A 37 6.83 12.09 -3.27
CA LEU A 37 7.68 12.52 -2.17
C LEU A 37 8.44 11.34 -1.55
N GLU A 38 7.82 10.16 -1.45
CA GLU A 38 8.47 9.00 -0.83
C GLU A 38 9.69 8.55 -1.63
N SER A 39 9.57 8.50 -2.96
CA SER A 39 10.66 8.08 -3.84
C SER A 39 11.81 9.09 -3.82
N ALA A 40 11.48 10.39 -3.78
CA ALA A 40 12.47 11.45 -3.65
C ALA A 40 13.21 11.39 -2.31
N LEU A 41 12.49 11.20 -1.20
CA LEU A 41 13.08 11.12 0.14
C LEU A 41 13.97 9.88 0.30
N LEU A 42 13.48 8.71 -0.12
CA LEU A 42 14.25 7.45 -0.05
C LEU A 42 15.53 7.55 -0.88
N SER A 43 15.43 8.08 -2.10
CA SER A 43 16.58 8.32 -2.99
C SER A 43 17.58 9.31 -2.37
N TYR A 44 17.11 10.44 -1.85
CA TYR A 44 17.97 11.44 -1.21
C TYR A 44 18.70 10.90 0.02
N CYS A 45 18.02 10.07 0.81
CA CYS A 45 18.58 9.43 1.99
C CYS A 45 19.44 8.19 1.67
N GLY A 46 19.56 7.79 0.39
CA GLY A 46 20.28 6.58 0.01
C GLY A 46 19.64 5.29 0.53
N ILE A 47 18.34 5.32 0.84
CA ILE A 47 17.61 4.14 1.31
C ILE A 47 17.17 3.31 0.09
N PRO A 48 17.59 2.04 -0.03
CA PRO A 48 17.14 1.16 -1.08
C PRO A 48 15.63 0.92 -0.97
N ALA A 49 14.93 1.03 -2.09
CA ALA A 49 13.52 0.69 -2.19
C ALA A 49 13.30 -0.29 -3.33
N ALA A 50 12.42 -1.26 -3.12
CA ALA A 50 12.01 -2.17 -4.16
C ALA A 50 10.95 -1.48 -5.03
N HIS A 51 11.10 -1.59 -6.35
CA HIS A 51 10.13 -1.03 -7.26
C HIS A 51 8.81 -1.82 -7.18
N ALA A 52 7.69 -1.12 -7.14
CA ALA A 52 6.36 -1.69 -7.25
C ALA A 52 5.52 -0.88 -8.24
N GLU A 53 4.55 -1.53 -8.88
CA GLU A 53 3.63 -0.88 -9.82
C GLU A 53 2.24 -0.71 -9.20
N ARG A 54 1.62 0.47 -9.38
CA ARG A 54 0.23 0.72 -8.93
C ARG A 54 -0.75 0.03 -9.87
N ASN A 55 -1.48 -0.98 -9.38
CA ASN A 55 -2.35 -1.83 -10.20
C ASN A 55 -3.85 -1.74 -9.86
N GLY A 56 -4.33 -0.54 -9.49
CA GLY A 56 -5.75 -0.27 -9.16
C GLY A 56 -6.26 -0.93 -7.87
N THR A 57 -5.58 -1.97 -7.38
CA THR A 57 -5.76 -2.62 -6.07
C THR A 57 -4.42 -2.92 -5.42
N VAL A 58 -4.42 -2.96 -4.09
CA VAL A 58 -3.26 -3.43 -3.31
C VAL A 58 -2.91 -4.87 -3.68
N SER A 59 -3.90 -5.75 -3.90
CA SER A 59 -3.67 -7.14 -4.28
C SER A 59 -3.02 -7.30 -5.66
N GLY A 60 -3.38 -6.46 -6.63
CA GLY A 60 -2.76 -6.43 -7.94
C GLY A 60 -1.31 -5.96 -7.87
N THR A 61 -1.04 -4.90 -7.09
CA THR A 61 0.34 -4.43 -6.84
C THR A 61 1.18 -5.51 -6.17
N ALA A 62 0.64 -6.19 -5.17
CA ALA A 62 1.34 -7.28 -4.48
C ALA A 62 1.59 -8.47 -5.41
N ALA A 63 0.64 -8.82 -6.28
CA ALA A 63 0.78 -9.92 -7.23
C ALA A 63 1.90 -9.63 -8.26
N GLU A 64 1.90 -8.44 -8.86
CA GLU A 64 2.95 -8.03 -9.80
C GLU A 64 4.31 -8.00 -9.13
N PHE A 65 4.40 -7.35 -7.98
CA PHE A 65 5.64 -7.28 -7.22
C PHE A 65 6.18 -8.69 -6.89
N ALA A 66 5.33 -9.60 -6.42
CA ALA A 66 5.75 -10.97 -6.11
C ALA A 66 6.20 -11.75 -7.35
N LEU A 67 5.54 -11.56 -8.49
CA LEU A 67 5.92 -12.22 -9.75
C LEU A 67 7.24 -11.69 -10.31
N ASP A 68 7.57 -10.43 -10.06
CA ASP A 68 8.81 -9.78 -10.52
C ASP A 68 10.02 -10.19 -9.68
N ILE A 69 9.85 -10.30 -8.36
CA ILE A 69 10.96 -10.63 -7.46
C ILE A 69 11.17 -12.14 -7.27
N THR A 70 10.26 -12.98 -7.78
CA THR A 70 10.36 -14.45 -7.65
C THR A 70 10.24 -15.15 -8.99
N SER A 71 10.95 -16.27 -9.15
CA SER A 71 10.77 -17.18 -10.29
C SER A 71 9.82 -18.34 -10.00
N GLY A 72 9.44 -18.52 -8.74
CA GLY A 72 8.61 -19.64 -8.28
C GLY A 72 7.10 -19.37 -8.34
N PRO A 73 6.29 -20.30 -7.82
CA PRO A 73 4.86 -20.11 -7.61
C PRO A 73 4.54 -18.97 -6.62
N VAL A 74 3.52 -18.19 -6.94
CA VAL A 74 2.98 -17.09 -6.14
C VAL A 74 1.53 -17.42 -5.77
N PHE A 75 1.24 -17.37 -4.47
CA PHE A 75 -0.07 -17.75 -3.93
C PHE A 75 -0.78 -16.55 -3.32
N LEU A 76 -1.94 -16.21 -3.88
CA LEU A 76 -2.82 -15.15 -3.41
C LEU A 76 -3.75 -15.72 -2.34
N CYS A 77 -3.62 -15.24 -1.10
CA CYS A 77 -4.44 -15.65 0.02
C CYS A 77 -5.52 -14.60 0.32
N GLY A 78 -6.76 -15.03 0.57
CA GLY A 78 -7.87 -14.14 0.92
C GLY A 78 -8.35 -13.24 -0.22
N LEU A 79 -8.11 -13.64 -1.48
CA LEU A 79 -8.52 -12.89 -2.66
C LEU A 79 -9.86 -13.39 -3.20
N ASP A 80 -10.96 -12.93 -2.59
CA ASP A 80 -12.30 -13.38 -3.01
C ASP A 80 -12.79 -12.66 -4.28
N LEU A 81 -12.55 -11.35 -4.35
CA LEU A 81 -13.02 -10.43 -5.41
C LEU A 81 -14.53 -10.51 -5.70
N ASN A 82 -15.31 -10.93 -4.70
CA ASN A 82 -16.76 -11.01 -4.75
C ASN A 82 -17.36 -10.33 -3.51
N ALA A 83 -18.62 -9.89 -3.59
CA ALA A 83 -19.34 -9.31 -2.47
C ALA A 83 -19.77 -10.43 -1.48
N PRO A 84 -19.17 -10.52 -0.28
CA PRO A 84 -19.50 -11.60 0.64
C PRO A 84 -20.84 -11.35 1.33
N ALA A 85 -21.50 -12.40 1.79
CA ALA A 85 -22.71 -12.29 2.61
C ALA A 85 -22.44 -11.77 4.05
N GLY A 86 -21.21 -11.43 4.40
CA GLY A 86 -20.82 -11.03 5.76
C GLY A 86 -19.80 -9.90 5.73
N TYR A 87 -18.87 -9.92 6.67
CA TYR A 87 -17.78 -8.94 6.68
C TYR A 87 -16.97 -9.00 5.39
N GLN A 88 -16.62 -7.83 4.84
CA GLN A 88 -15.76 -7.72 3.66
C GLN A 88 -14.27 -8.01 3.95
N HIS A 89 -13.88 -8.00 5.22
CA HIS A 89 -12.50 -8.14 5.64
C HIS A 89 -12.37 -9.17 6.75
N ALA A 90 -11.21 -9.85 6.76
CA ALA A 90 -10.79 -10.68 7.87
C ALA A 90 -10.86 -9.89 9.19
N GLN A 91 -11.35 -10.56 10.23
CA GLN A 91 -11.51 -9.95 11.55
C GLN A 91 -10.29 -10.27 12.43
N PRO A 92 -9.86 -9.33 13.30
CA PRO A 92 -10.44 -8.01 13.53
C PRO A 92 -10.04 -6.99 12.46
N ASN A 93 -10.97 -6.12 12.06
CA ASN A 93 -10.72 -5.05 11.10
C ASN A 93 -10.99 -3.67 11.72
N CYS A 94 -10.08 -2.71 11.56
CA CYS A 94 -10.22 -1.39 12.19
C CYS A 94 -11.36 -0.54 11.63
N ILE A 95 -11.72 -0.74 10.35
CA ILE A 95 -12.88 -0.08 9.73
C ILE A 95 -14.15 -0.62 10.35
N GLU A 96 -14.23 -1.94 10.58
CA GLU A 96 -15.35 -2.56 11.27
C GLU A 96 -15.50 -2.02 12.71
N VAL A 97 -14.39 -1.98 13.47
CA VAL A 97 -14.38 -1.45 14.84
C VAL A 97 -14.83 0.01 14.87
N ARG A 98 -14.29 0.86 14.00
CA ARG A 98 -14.68 2.28 13.90
C ARG A 98 -16.14 2.43 13.51
N ASN A 99 -16.61 1.66 12.53
CA ASN A 99 -17.97 1.84 12.04
C ASN A 99 -19.02 1.30 13.01
N SER A 100 -18.67 0.31 13.83
CA SER A 100 -19.58 -0.24 14.84
C SER A 100 -20.00 0.77 15.91
N SER A 101 -19.27 1.88 16.10
CA SER A 101 -19.69 2.94 17.02
C SER A 101 -20.93 3.70 16.56
N PHE A 102 -21.32 3.56 15.29
CA PHE A 102 -22.52 4.19 14.73
C PHE A 102 -23.73 3.24 14.72
N ASP A 103 -23.52 1.96 15.07
CA ASP A 103 -24.59 0.97 15.10
C ASP A 103 -25.58 1.31 16.23
N ASN A 104 -26.87 1.33 15.91
CA ASN A 104 -27.93 1.66 16.83
C ASN A 104 -29.23 0.91 16.50
N ARG A 105 -30.28 1.11 17.30
CA ARG A 105 -31.57 0.40 17.13
C ARG A 105 -32.19 0.58 15.73
N THR A 106 -31.98 1.72 15.08
CA THR A 106 -32.53 2.02 13.74
C THR A 106 -31.56 1.74 12.59
N VAL A 107 -30.26 1.65 12.89
CA VAL A 107 -29.19 1.30 11.95
C VAL A 107 -28.38 0.18 12.58
N PRO A 108 -28.89 -1.06 12.57
CA PRO A 108 -28.19 -2.18 13.17
C PRO A 108 -26.96 -2.57 12.34
N LYS A 109 -26.04 -3.28 12.98
CA LYS A 109 -24.84 -3.86 12.36
C LYS A 109 -25.14 -4.58 11.05
N GLU A 110 -26.23 -5.37 11.01
CA GLU A 110 -26.66 -6.12 9.82
C GLU A 110 -26.99 -5.19 8.65
N GLY A 111 -27.56 -4.01 8.92
CA GLY A 111 -27.83 -2.99 7.90
C GLY A 111 -26.53 -2.49 7.27
N ARG A 112 -25.53 -2.18 8.09
CA ARG A 112 -24.22 -1.73 7.62
C ARG A 112 -23.47 -2.80 6.83
N ILE A 113 -23.44 -4.05 7.32
CA ILE A 113 -22.74 -5.15 6.65
C ILE A 113 -23.48 -5.55 5.37
N SER A 114 -24.81 -5.51 5.34
CA SER A 114 -25.58 -5.90 4.15
C SER A 114 -25.37 -4.96 2.96
N ALA A 115 -25.06 -3.68 3.17
CA ALA A 115 -24.72 -2.74 2.10
C ALA A 115 -23.56 -3.23 1.24
N SER A 116 -22.63 -3.95 1.86
CA SER A 116 -21.43 -4.52 1.27
C SER A 116 -21.70 -5.73 0.35
N ARG A 117 -22.92 -6.29 0.40
CA ARG A 117 -23.39 -7.42 -0.43
C ARG A 117 -23.83 -6.98 -1.82
N PHE A 118 -24.24 -5.73 -1.96
CA PHE A 118 -24.66 -5.19 -3.25
C PHE A 118 -23.37 -4.86 -4.03
N SER A 119 -23.17 -5.58 -5.13
CA SER A 119 -21.91 -5.57 -5.87
C SER A 119 -21.44 -4.15 -6.17
N SER A 120 -20.17 -3.87 -5.86
CA SER A 120 -19.55 -2.62 -6.27
C SER A 120 -18.92 -2.79 -7.65
N GLN A 121 -19.09 -1.80 -8.52
CA GLN A 121 -18.43 -1.72 -9.83
C GLN A 121 -16.90 -1.85 -9.71
N SER A 122 -16.32 -1.55 -8.54
CA SER A 122 -14.90 -1.71 -8.29
C SER A 122 -14.44 -3.17 -8.29
N LEU A 123 -15.20 -4.11 -7.70
CA LEU A 123 -14.80 -5.53 -7.65
C LEU A 123 -14.75 -6.17 -9.04
N SER A 124 -15.65 -5.77 -9.95
CA SER A 124 -15.64 -6.25 -11.34
C SER A 124 -14.43 -5.72 -12.11
N VAL A 125 -14.02 -4.47 -11.89
CA VAL A 125 -12.78 -3.90 -12.44
C VAL A 125 -11.57 -4.67 -11.93
N TYR A 126 -11.53 -4.96 -10.64
CA TYR A 126 -10.42 -5.69 -10.02
C TYR A 126 -10.32 -7.13 -10.52
N SER A 127 -11.45 -7.85 -10.59
CA SER A 127 -11.52 -9.17 -11.22
C SER A 127 -11.10 -9.13 -12.69
N GLY A 128 -11.51 -8.09 -13.42
CA GLY A 128 -11.13 -7.85 -14.81
C GLY A 128 -9.62 -7.71 -14.99
N TRP A 129 -8.93 -7.02 -14.08
CA TRP A 129 -7.47 -6.91 -14.11
C TRP A 129 -6.80 -8.29 -14.00
N PHE A 130 -7.17 -9.12 -13.01
CA PHE A 130 -6.62 -10.48 -12.88
C PHE A 130 -6.93 -11.36 -14.09
N LYS A 131 -8.14 -11.25 -14.66
CA LYS A 131 -8.54 -11.96 -15.88
C LYS A 131 -7.73 -11.54 -17.11
N SER A 132 -7.21 -10.32 -17.13
CA SER A 132 -6.44 -9.77 -18.25
C SER A 132 -4.95 -10.14 -18.21
N LEU A 133 -4.47 -10.74 -17.12
CA LEU A 133 -3.06 -11.10 -16.98
C LEU A 133 -2.62 -12.09 -18.06
N PRO A 134 -1.41 -11.91 -18.64
CA PRO A 134 -0.90 -12.79 -19.68
C PRO A 134 -0.65 -14.21 -19.14
N ALA A 135 -0.73 -15.20 -20.03
CA ALA A 135 -0.53 -16.61 -19.70
C ALA A 135 0.82 -16.90 -19.00
N GLU A 136 1.87 -16.14 -19.32
CA GLU A 136 3.19 -16.28 -18.69
C GLU A 136 3.16 -15.96 -17.19
N LYS A 137 2.40 -14.95 -16.78
CA LYS A 137 2.22 -14.58 -15.37
C LYS A 137 1.29 -15.56 -14.66
N THR A 138 0.16 -15.91 -15.29
CA THR A 138 -0.85 -16.76 -14.65
C THR A 138 -0.44 -18.22 -14.47
N LYS A 139 0.55 -18.71 -15.23
CA LYS A 139 1.18 -20.04 -15.00
C LYS A 139 1.81 -20.21 -13.62
N ARG A 140 2.22 -19.11 -12.99
CA ARG A 140 2.85 -19.12 -11.67
C ARG A 140 2.00 -18.45 -10.59
N LEU A 141 0.83 -17.93 -10.94
CA LEU A 141 -0.03 -17.19 -10.03
C LEU A 141 -1.26 -18.02 -9.71
N PHE A 142 -1.47 -18.29 -8.43
CA PHE A 142 -2.53 -19.15 -7.93
C PHE A 142 -3.35 -18.43 -6.88
N ARG A 143 -4.67 -18.64 -6.86
CA ARG A 143 -5.54 -18.26 -5.76
C ARG A 143 -5.62 -19.44 -4.80
N LEU A 144 -5.09 -19.25 -3.59
CA LEU A 144 -5.05 -20.29 -2.57
C LEU A 144 -6.33 -20.28 -1.75
N SER A 145 -6.90 -21.46 -1.53
CA SER A 145 -8.12 -21.64 -0.77
C SER A 145 -8.12 -22.93 0.03
N ASP A 146 -8.72 -22.91 1.22
CA ASP A 146 -8.99 -24.12 2.00
C ASP A 146 -10.34 -24.72 1.58
N HIS A 147 -10.36 -25.37 0.41
CA HIS A 147 -11.57 -25.96 -0.20
C HIS A 147 -12.75 -24.99 -0.40
N PHE A 148 -12.48 -23.68 -0.36
CA PHE A 148 -13.50 -22.65 -0.57
C PHE A 148 -13.90 -22.62 -2.04
N LYS A 149 -15.20 -22.66 -2.31
CA LYS A 149 -15.73 -22.57 -3.67
C LYS A 149 -16.00 -21.12 -4.02
N PHE A 150 -15.13 -20.53 -4.82
CA PHE A 150 -15.33 -19.20 -5.36
C PHE A 150 -16.54 -19.19 -6.31
N ALA A 151 -17.32 -18.10 -6.27
CA ALA A 151 -18.45 -17.92 -7.17
C ALA A 151 -18.00 -17.63 -8.62
N ASP A 152 -16.82 -17.01 -8.77
CA ASP A 152 -16.26 -16.58 -10.04
C ASP A 152 -14.82 -17.08 -10.22
N THR A 153 -14.41 -17.24 -11.47
CA THR A 153 -13.02 -17.50 -11.85
C THR A 153 -12.26 -16.19 -12.08
N LEU A 154 -10.93 -16.25 -11.94
CA LEU A 154 -10.02 -15.15 -12.26
C LEU A 154 -9.31 -15.36 -13.60
N GLY A 155 -10.05 -15.87 -14.59
CA GLY A 155 -9.53 -16.14 -15.93
C GLY A 155 -8.58 -17.32 -15.92
N SER A 156 -7.31 -17.08 -16.26
CA SER A 156 -6.27 -18.11 -16.28
C SER A 156 -5.56 -18.32 -14.93
N VAL A 157 -5.83 -17.49 -13.92
CA VAL A 157 -5.35 -17.71 -12.55
C VAL A 157 -6.10 -18.90 -11.96
N ALA A 158 -5.36 -19.95 -11.60
CA ALA A 158 -5.95 -21.19 -11.10
C ALA A 158 -6.27 -21.12 -9.60
N ASP A 159 -7.36 -21.76 -9.20
CA ASP A 159 -7.74 -21.96 -7.81
C ASP A 159 -7.08 -23.25 -7.30
N THR A 160 -6.37 -23.17 -6.18
CA THR A 160 -5.56 -24.27 -5.62
C THR A 160 -5.80 -24.42 -4.12
N ASP A 161 -5.40 -25.57 -3.58
CA ASP A 161 -5.49 -25.90 -2.16
C ASP A 161 -4.11 -26.00 -1.50
N PHE A 162 -4.13 -26.27 -0.19
CA PHE A 162 -2.91 -26.38 0.61
C PHE A 162 -2.07 -27.62 0.26
N ASP A 163 -2.68 -28.67 -0.31
CA ASP A 163 -1.95 -29.84 -0.79
C ASP A 163 -1.10 -29.45 -2.00
N PHE A 164 -1.70 -28.77 -2.99
CA PHE A 164 -0.95 -28.24 -4.14
C PHE A 164 0.15 -27.25 -3.71
N PHE A 165 -0.14 -26.37 -2.74
CA PHE A 165 0.85 -25.45 -2.18
C PHE A 165 2.04 -26.21 -1.57
N ALA A 166 1.78 -27.24 -0.77
CA ALA A 166 2.83 -28.04 -0.13
C ALA A 166 3.68 -28.80 -1.16
N ASP A 167 3.05 -29.36 -2.20
CA ASP A 167 3.74 -30.04 -3.30
C ASP A 167 4.59 -29.10 -4.15
N SER A 168 4.17 -27.83 -4.27
CA SER A 168 4.86 -26.77 -5.03
C SER A 168 6.03 -26.12 -4.27
N ALA A 169 6.28 -26.56 -3.03
CA ALA A 169 7.34 -26.05 -2.16
C ALA A 169 8.59 -26.94 -2.23
N ASP A 170 9.13 -27.16 -3.43
CA ASP A 170 10.20 -28.13 -3.72
C ASP A 170 11.60 -27.72 -3.18
N GLY A 171 11.70 -26.62 -2.44
CA GLY A 171 12.95 -26.10 -1.87
C GLY A 171 13.98 -25.55 -2.88
N ARG A 172 13.69 -25.60 -4.19
CA ARG A 172 14.56 -25.08 -5.27
C ARG A 172 14.27 -23.65 -5.68
N ASN A 173 13.35 -22.99 -4.98
CA ASN A 173 12.94 -21.63 -5.30
C ASN A 173 14.03 -20.64 -4.89
N VAL A 174 14.45 -19.79 -5.83
CA VAL A 174 15.31 -18.66 -5.52
C VAL A 174 14.45 -17.63 -4.79
N PHE A 175 14.69 -17.49 -3.48
CA PHE A 175 14.09 -16.40 -2.73
C PHE A 175 14.78 -15.09 -3.11
N PRO A 176 14.01 -14.00 -3.29
CA PRO A 176 14.60 -12.68 -3.49
C PRO A 176 15.46 -12.34 -2.30
N ALA A 177 16.75 -12.14 -2.54
CA ALA A 177 17.68 -11.65 -1.55
C ALA A 177 17.66 -10.12 -1.57
N PHE A 178 16.99 -9.53 -0.59
CA PHE A 178 17.17 -8.12 -0.27
C PHE A 178 18.41 -8.00 0.61
N THR A 179 19.36 -7.16 0.24
CA THR A 179 20.61 -6.96 1.00
C THR A 179 20.58 -5.63 1.73
N ASP A 180 20.93 -5.64 3.01
CA ASP A 180 21.05 -4.44 3.84
C ASP A 180 22.35 -3.66 3.57
N ALA A 181 23.18 -4.14 2.64
CA ALA A 181 24.59 -3.77 2.49
C ALA A 181 24.85 -2.28 2.16
N ASN A 182 23.81 -1.49 1.87
CA ASN A 182 23.93 -0.11 1.43
C ASN A 182 23.06 0.89 2.22
N ILE A 183 22.50 0.51 3.37
CA ILE A 183 21.72 1.46 4.19
C ILE A 183 22.68 2.35 4.99
N PRO A 184 22.62 3.68 4.84
CA PRO A 184 23.45 4.59 5.63
C PRO A 184 23.19 4.46 7.14
N PRO A 185 24.20 4.74 7.99
CA PRO A 185 24.02 4.77 9.43
C PRO A 185 22.87 5.70 9.86
N GLN A 186 22.15 5.36 10.92
CA GLN A 186 20.98 6.12 11.38
C GLN A 186 21.28 7.61 11.58
N ALA A 187 22.46 7.96 12.10
CA ALA A 187 22.86 9.36 12.29
C ALA A 187 22.99 10.13 10.96
N GLU A 188 23.46 9.48 9.91
CA GLU A 188 23.54 10.06 8.57
C GLU A 188 22.16 10.16 7.94
N LEU A 189 21.30 9.14 8.11
CA LEU A 189 19.91 9.18 7.64
C LEU A 189 19.14 10.36 8.22
N LEU A 190 19.20 10.56 9.55
CA LEU A 190 18.52 11.68 10.22
C LEU A 190 19.04 13.04 9.74
N LYS A 191 20.32 13.13 9.41
CA LYS A 191 20.92 14.35 8.86
C LYS A 191 20.44 14.60 7.42
N SER A 192 20.48 13.56 6.57
CA SER A 192 20.03 13.63 5.18
C SER A 192 18.53 13.95 5.10
N GLU A 193 17.72 13.34 5.94
CA GLU A 193 16.29 13.64 6.07
C GLU A 193 16.05 15.11 6.41
N ARG A 194 16.69 15.65 7.46
CA ARG A 194 16.60 17.07 7.83
C ARG A 194 16.98 17.96 6.65
N GLN A 195 18.10 17.65 6.00
CA GLN A 195 18.60 18.43 4.87
C GLN A 195 17.67 18.36 3.67
N PHE A 196 17.03 17.21 3.41
CA PHE A 196 16.03 17.07 2.37
C PHE A 196 14.86 18.02 2.60
N PHE A 197 14.29 18.05 3.82
CA PHE A 197 13.18 18.95 4.13
C PHE A 197 13.60 20.42 4.05
N GLU A 198 14.75 20.80 4.62
CA GLU A 198 15.23 22.19 4.54
C GLU A 198 15.43 22.68 3.11
N ASN A 199 15.95 21.82 2.23
CA ASN A 199 16.19 22.17 0.83
C ASN A 199 14.89 22.25 0.00
N ASN A 200 13.86 21.49 0.38
CA ASN A 200 12.66 21.32 -0.45
C ASN A 200 11.41 22.01 0.08
N LYS A 201 11.30 22.31 1.39
CA LYS A 201 10.06 22.77 2.04
C LYS A 201 9.40 24.01 1.44
N SER A 202 10.11 24.78 0.62
CA SER A 202 9.60 25.97 -0.07
C SER A 202 9.71 25.91 -1.60
N SER A 203 10.15 24.78 -2.17
CA SER A 203 10.27 24.63 -3.62
C SER A 203 8.91 24.44 -4.29
N ASN A 204 8.83 24.81 -5.57
CA ASN A 204 7.62 24.61 -6.36
C ASN A 204 7.34 23.12 -6.56
N GLU A 205 8.39 22.32 -6.75
CA GLU A 205 8.32 20.87 -6.89
C GLU A 205 7.72 20.23 -5.63
N TRP A 206 8.13 20.67 -4.45
CA TRP A 206 7.56 20.23 -3.17
C TRP A 206 6.09 20.60 -3.05
N LEU A 207 5.75 21.88 -3.27
CA LEU A 207 4.38 22.35 -3.15
C LEU A 207 3.44 21.65 -4.15
N HIS A 208 3.92 21.40 -5.36
CA HIS A 208 3.20 20.64 -6.38
C HIS A 208 3.03 19.17 -5.99
N SER A 209 4.06 18.53 -5.43
CA SER A 209 4.01 17.13 -5.03
C SER A 209 3.08 16.88 -3.85
N VAL A 210 3.09 17.78 -2.86
CA VAL A 210 2.37 17.60 -1.59
C VAL A 210 0.93 18.13 -1.67
N PHE A 211 0.72 19.24 -2.39
CA PHE A 211 -0.57 19.90 -2.53
C PHE A 211 -0.91 20.14 -4.01
N PRO A 212 -1.04 19.07 -4.82
CA PRO A 212 -1.15 19.20 -6.28
C PRO A 212 -2.38 20.03 -6.69
N ALA A 213 -3.52 19.83 -6.04
CA ALA A 213 -4.75 20.53 -6.40
C ALA A 213 -4.66 22.03 -6.07
N GLU A 214 -4.16 22.37 -4.89
CA GLU A 214 -4.01 23.75 -4.42
C GLU A 214 -2.92 24.49 -5.20
N TYR A 215 -1.79 23.82 -5.47
CA TYR A 215 -0.71 24.36 -6.29
C TYR A 215 -1.18 24.67 -7.71
N LEU A 216 -1.87 23.72 -8.37
CA LEU A 216 -2.43 23.96 -9.70
C LEU A 216 -3.51 25.05 -9.68
N GLY A 217 -4.32 25.12 -8.62
CA GLY A 217 -5.31 26.18 -8.43
C GLY A 217 -4.68 27.57 -8.30
N PHE A 218 -3.54 27.66 -7.62
CA PHE A 218 -2.70 28.87 -7.57
C PHE A 218 -2.09 29.19 -8.93
N MET A 219 -1.42 28.23 -9.59
CA MET A 219 -0.74 28.46 -10.88
C MET A 219 -1.68 28.87 -12.01
N ARG A 220 -2.96 28.48 -11.93
CA ARG A 220 -4.00 28.83 -12.93
C ARG A 220 -4.74 30.13 -12.63
N SER A 221 -4.46 30.79 -11.51
CA SER A 221 -5.13 32.05 -11.16
C SER A 221 -4.69 33.19 -12.08
N ALA A 222 -5.59 34.11 -12.39
CA ALA A 222 -5.36 35.21 -13.34
C ALA A 222 -4.46 36.36 -12.79
N GLY A 223 -3.70 36.10 -11.71
CA GLY A 223 -2.95 37.11 -10.97
C GLY A 223 -3.80 37.96 -10.02
N GLY A 224 -3.18 38.96 -9.40
CA GLY A 224 -3.86 39.88 -8.47
C GLY A 224 -4.18 39.28 -7.10
N GLN A 225 -5.22 39.81 -6.44
CA GLN A 225 -5.56 39.46 -5.06
C GLN A 225 -5.98 37.99 -4.88
N ASP A 226 -6.63 37.38 -5.88
CA ASP A 226 -7.04 35.97 -5.84
C ASP A 226 -5.82 35.02 -5.88
N ALA A 227 -4.83 35.33 -6.73
CA ALA A 227 -3.59 34.56 -6.81
C ALA A 227 -2.81 34.62 -5.49
N GLU A 228 -2.71 35.81 -4.90
CA GLU A 228 -2.01 36.02 -3.63
C GLU A 228 -2.74 35.32 -2.47
N ALA A 229 -4.07 35.36 -2.44
CA ALA A 229 -4.86 34.63 -1.44
C ALA A 229 -4.67 33.11 -1.53
N LYS A 230 -4.67 32.55 -2.75
CA LYS A 230 -4.44 31.11 -2.98
C LYS A 230 -3.02 30.69 -2.61
N LYS A 231 -2.02 31.50 -2.95
CA LYS A 231 -0.62 31.28 -2.56
C LYS A 231 -0.46 31.28 -1.04
N ASN A 232 -1.02 32.28 -0.35
CA ASN A 232 -0.95 32.36 1.11
C ASN A 232 -1.67 31.20 1.81
N SER A 233 -2.81 30.74 1.26
CA SER A 233 -3.51 29.55 1.74
C SER A 233 -2.67 28.27 1.59
N LEU A 234 -2.02 28.09 0.43
CA LEU A 234 -1.10 26.99 0.16
C LEU A 234 0.08 26.99 1.13
N LEU A 235 0.75 28.13 1.30
CA LEU A 235 1.87 28.26 2.23
C LEU A 235 1.46 27.98 3.68
N LYS A 236 0.30 28.49 4.11
CA LYS A 236 -0.23 28.20 5.45
C LYS A 236 -0.47 26.70 5.68
N ARG A 237 -0.97 25.97 4.68
CA ARG A 237 -1.16 24.52 4.77
C ARG A 237 0.18 23.78 4.81
N ASN A 238 1.14 24.28 4.04
CA ASN A 238 2.50 23.76 4.07
C ASN A 238 3.15 23.93 5.45
N ASP A 239 3.01 25.10 6.09
CA ASP A 239 3.53 25.35 7.43
C ASP A 239 2.92 24.40 8.48
N VAL A 240 1.62 24.12 8.39
CA VAL A 240 0.94 23.15 9.27
C VAL A 240 1.50 21.74 9.06
N LEU A 241 1.70 21.32 7.81
CA LEU A 241 2.29 20.02 7.50
C LEU A 241 3.72 19.92 8.05
N LEU A 242 4.56 20.93 7.79
CA LEU A 242 5.95 20.95 8.25
C LEU A 242 6.02 20.88 9.78
N SER A 243 5.17 21.62 10.48
CA SER A 243 5.07 21.55 11.95
C SER A 243 4.69 20.15 12.44
N HIS A 244 3.78 19.46 11.73
CA HIS A 244 3.44 18.07 12.05
C HIS A 244 4.58 17.10 11.78
N LEU A 245 5.31 17.27 10.67
CA LEU A 245 6.47 16.44 10.33
C LEU A 245 7.59 16.64 11.34
N GLU A 246 7.91 17.87 11.71
CA GLU A 246 8.92 18.16 12.74
C GLU A 246 8.61 17.47 14.06
N ARG A 247 7.35 17.49 14.51
CA ARG A 247 6.92 16.77 15.71
C ARG A 247 7.04 15.26 15.58
N ILE A 248 6.73 14.68 14.42
CA ILE A 248 6.80 13.22 14.24
C ILE A 248 8.26 12.74 14.19
N LEU A 249 9.14 13.54 13.62
CA LEU A 249 10.52 13.14 13.34
C LEU A 249 11.49 13.48 14.46
N TYR A 250 11.23 14.54 15.23
CA TYR A 250 12.21 15.11 16.15
C TYR A 250 11.75 15.22 17.60
N GLU A 251 10.47 14.94 17.90
CA GLU A 251 9.91 14.86 19.25
C GLU A 251 9.50 13.41 19.60
#